data_AF-M1CY65-F1
#
_entry.id   AF-M1CY65-F1
#
_cell.length_a   1.000
_cell.length_b   1.000
_cell.length_c   1.000
_cell.angle_alpha   90.00
_cell.angle_beta   90.00
_cell.angle_gamma   90.00
#
_symmetry.space_group_name_H-M   'P 1'
#
loop_
_entity.id
_entity.type
_entity.pdbx_description
1 polymer ?
#
loop_
_entity_poly.entity_id
_entity_poly.type
_entity_poly.pdbx_seq_one_letter_code
_entity_poly.pdbx_strand_id
1 'polypeptide(L)'
;MYGSSGYKVAIARTKNYPDNKFSGAGMAASIWNPPVKDGQHSACRLKIQKGSDILQVDPTLYGDNKARLFIHFQDQANGNWWLFMEENHIQIGFWPQRIFTKLTSFATNVEWGGVVYSPPGVPKPPMGSNFFPVLDSDYDAYCRAITVTNDKGETMNPTETTTFVNNPDMYFVFDVHNFKHHHFVLYGGPGDQIQV
;
A
#
# COMPACT_ATOMS: atom_id res chain seq x y z
N MET A 1 -0.58 -18.33 -8.93
CA MET A 1 -1.90 -18.50 -8.28
C MET A 1 -1.72 -18.36 -6.78
N TYR A 2 -2.18 -17.27 -6.17
CA TYR A 2 -2.49 -17.18 -4.72
C TYR A 2 -3.29 -15.88 -4.52
N GLY A 3 -4.55 -15.87 -4.94
CA GLY A 3 -5.53 -14.98 -4.33
C GLY A 3 -5.91 -15.63 -3.02
N SER A 4 -5.30 -15.20 -1.91
CA SER A 4 -5.74 -15.60 -0.57
C SER A 4 -7.23 -15.25 -0.47
N SER A 5 -8.09 -16.28 -0.41
CA SER A 5 -9.53 -16.16 -0.72
C SER A 5 -10.26 -15.07 0.09
N GLY A 6 -9.72 -14.68 1.24
CA GLY A 6 -10.23 -13.61 2.10
C GLY A 6 -9.85 -12.18 1.70
N TYR A 7 -8.70 -11.95 1.06
CA TYR A 7 -8.21 -10.58 0.84
C TYR A 7 -8.88 -9.89 -0.35
N LYS A 8 -9.18 -8.59 -0.19
CA LYS A 8 -9.63 -7.69 -1.24
C LYS A 8 -8.76 -6.44 -1.27
N VAL A 9 -8.48 -5.92 -2.46
CA VAL A 9 -7.55 -4.81 -2.65
C VAL A 9 -8.13 -3.82 -3.66
N ALA A 10 -7.84 -2.54 -3.42
CA ALA A 10 -8.07 -1.44 -4.34
C ALA A 10 -6.80 -0.57 -4.35
N ILE A 11 -5.96 -0.75 -5.36
CA ILE A 11 -4.58 -0.29 -5.35
C ILE A 11 -4.17 0.37 -6.68
N ALA A 12 -3.19 1.26 -6.61
CA ALA A 12 -2.32 1.61 -7.72
C ALA A 12 -0.99 0.85 -7.59
N ARG A 13 -0.38 0.51 -8.72
CA ARG A 13 0.90 -0.22 -8.74
C ARG A 13 1.77 0.21 -9.91
N THR A 14 3.08 0.11 -9.76
CA THR A 14 4.00 0.28 -10.89
C THR A 14 3.69 -0.74 -11.98
N LYS A 15 3.84 -0.35 -13.26
CA LYS A 15 3.78 -1.31 -14.35
C LYS A 15 4.81 -2.42 -14.14
N ASN A 16 4.41 -3.66 -14.43
CA ASN A 16 5.22 -4.84 -14.16
C ASN A 16 6.22 -5.10 -15.30
N TYR A 17 7.30 -4.34 -15.32
CA TYR A 17 8.44 -4.59 -16.21
C TYR A 17 9.46 -5.50 -15.51
N PRO A 18 9.93 -6.59 -16.14
CA PRO A 18 10.91 -7.51 -15.53
C PRO A 18 12.21 -6.83 -15.12
N ASP A 19 12.59 -5.76 -15.84
CA ASP A 19 13.83 -5.01 -15.63
C ASP A 19 13.70 -3.88 -14.62
N ASN A 20 12.52 -3.70 -14.01
CA ASN A 20 12.34 -2.75 -12.93
C ASN A 20 13.32 -3.04 -11.79
N LYS A 21 13.94 -1.99 -11.28
CA LYS A 21 14.85 -2.07 -10.13
C LYS A 21 14.51 -0.99 -9.12
N PHE A 22 13.71 -1.37 -8.14
CA PHE A 22 13.37 -0.52 -7.00
C PHE A 22 14.17 -0.95 -5.78
N SER A 23 14.98 -0.03 -5.25
CA SER A 23 15.65 -0.17 -3.95
C SER A 23 14.78 0.32 -2.81
N GLY A 24 13.67 0.99 -3.09
CA GLY A 24 12.79 1.51 -2.04
C GLY A 24 11.48 2.06 -2.57
N ALA A 25 10.58 2.35 -1.65
CA ALA A 25 9.33 3.05 -1.94
C ALA A 25 8.77 3.70 -0.69
N GLY A 26 8.02 4.78 -0.89
CA GLY A 26 7.36 5.47 0.21
C GLY A 26 5.95 5.97 -0.12
N MET A 27 5.22 6.32 0.94
CA MET A 27 3.93 7.01 0.88
C MET A 27 3.59 7.66 2.21
N ALA A 28 2.85 8.77 2.18
CA ALA A 28 2.08 9.26 3.31
C ALA A 28 0.64 8.74 3.19
N ALA A 29 0.16 8.01 4.19
CA ALA A 29 -1.18 7.41 4.18
C ALA A 29 -2.15 8.21 5.05
N SER A 30 -3.41 8.38 4.66
CA SER A 30 -4.47 8.64 5.63
C SER A 30 -4.90 7.33 6.28
N ILE A 31 -5.12 7.36 7.60
CA ILE A 31 -5.57 6.19 8.37
C ILE A 31 -7.02 6.42 8.77
N TRP A 32 -7.86 5.44 8.42
CA TRP A 32 -9.26 5.37 8.79
C TRP A 32 -9.48 4.13 9.66
N ASN A 33 -10.43 4.22 10.60
CA ASN A 33 -10.83 3.10 11.45
C ASN A 33 -12.28 2.69 11.15
N PRO A 34 -12.55 2.09 9.97
CA PRO A 34 -13.90 1.72 9.60
C PRO A 34 -14.37 0.51 10.43
N PRO A 35 -15.69 0.34 10.64
CA PRO A 35 -16.21 -0.69 11.53
C PRO A 35 -15.95 -2.09 10.95
N VAL A 36 -15.13 -2.87 11.66
CA VAL A 36 -14.84 -4.27 11.35
C VAL A 36 -15.37 -5.20 12.45
N LYS A 37 -15.75 -6.43 12.08
CA LYS A 37 -16.16 -7.50 12.99
C LYS A 37 -14.99 -8.45 13.30
N ASP A 38 -15.15 -9.29 14.32
CA ASP A 38 -14.12 -10.26 14.73
C ASP A 38 -13.53 -11.04 13.54
N GLY A 39 -12.21 -10.95 13.38
CA GLY A 39 -11.45 -11.62 12.32
C GLY A 39 -11.40 -10.90 10.97
N GLN A 40 -12.10 -9.77 10.79
CA GLN A 40 -11.92 -8.88 9.65
C GLN A 40 -10.77 -7.90 9.89
N HIS A 41 -10.18 -7.39 8.81
CA HIS A 41 -9.28 -6.24 8.87
C HIS A 41 -9.44 -5.31 7.68
N SER A 42 -9.09 -4.04 7.89
CA SER A 42 -9.07 -2.98 6.89
C SER A 42 -7.85 -2.10 7.13
N ALA A 43 -7.07 -1.86 6.08
CA ALA A 43 -5.77 -1.21 6.20
C ALA A 43 -5.37 -0.46 4.93
N CYS A 44 -4.50 0.53 5.11
CA CYS A 44 -3.66 1.07 4.03
C CYS A 44 -2.51 0.10 3.73
N ARG A 45 -2.03 0.07 2.48
CA ARG A 45 -1.02 -0.87 2.00
C ARG A 45 0.08 -0.14 1.24
N LEU A 46 1.32 -0.31 1.70
CA LEU A 46 2.54 -0.16 0.90
C LEU A 46 3.17 -1.54 0.77
N LYS A 47 3.22 -2.07 -0.44
CA LYS A 47 3.83 -3.38 -0.71
C LYS A 47 5.00 -3.23 -1.67
N ILE A 48 6.14 -3.80 -1.32
CA ILE A 48 7.29 -4.03 -2.21
C ILE A 48 7.39 -5.51 -2.52
N GLN A 49 7.62 -5.87 -3.78
CA GLN A 49 7.63 -7.27 -4.21
C GLN A 49 8.69 -7.58 -5.28
N LYS A 50 9.26 -8.79 -5.19
CA LYS A 50 9.93 -9.47 -6.30
C LYS A 50 9.65 -10.96 -6.27
N GLY A 51 9.06 -11.49 -7.33
CA GLY A 51 8.65 -12.89 -7.38
C GLY A 51 7.75 -13.26 -6.19
N SER A 52 8.17 -14.23 -5.40
CA SER A 52 7.46 -14.70 -4.19
C SER A 52 7.69 -13.85 -2.95
N ASP A 53 8.73 -13.02 -2.93
CA ASP A 53 9.10 -12.26 -1.73
C ASP A 53 8.33 -10.94 -1.69
N ILE A 54 7.75 -10.66 -0.53
CA ILE A 54 6.91 -9.49 -0.28
C ILE A 54 7.35 -8.83 1.02
N LEU A 55 7.47 -7.50 1.00
CA LEU A 55 7.61 -6.66 2.17
C LEU A 55 6.43 -5.68 2.22
N GLN A 56 5.70 -5.68 3.32
CA GLN A 56 4.56 -4.78 3.54
C GLN A 56 4.43 -4.43 5.01
N VAL A 57 3.91 -3.24 5.30
CA VAL A 57 3.56 -2.80 6.66
C VAL A 57 2.07 -3.00 6.87
N ASP A 58 1.70 -3.47 8.05
CA ASP A 58 0.33 -3.43 8.54
C ASP A 58 0.14 -2.18 9.43
N PRO A 59 -0.59 -1.15 8.99
CA PRO A 59 -0.82 0.06 9.78
C PRO A 59 -1.63 -0.18 11.05
N THR A 60 -2.37 -1.29 11.16
CA THR A 60 -3.17 -1.61 12.36
C THR A 60 -2.32 -1.82 13.61
N LEU A 61 -1.01 -2.05 13.45
CA LEU A 61 -0.05 -2.23 14.54
C LEU A 61 0.10 -1.01 15.46
N TYR A 62 -0.37 0.17 15.05
CA TYR A 62 -0.12 1.42 15.75
C TYR A 62 -1.30 1.96 16.57
N GLY A 63 -2.51 1.43 16.36
CA GLY A 63 -3.69 1.74 17.19
C GLY A 63 -4.14 3.21 17.21
N ASP A 64 -3.67 4.06 16.30
CA ASP A 64 -4.12 5.46 16.15
C ASP A 64 -4.47 5.82 14.70
N ASN A 65 -5.12 6.98 14.50
CA ASN A 65 -5.56 7.47 13.19
C ASN A 65 -4.60 8.50 12.58
N LYS A 66 -3.33 8.56 13.02
CA LYS A 66 -2.39 9.55 12.48
C LYS A 66 -1.92 9.12 11.11
N ALA A 67 -1.99 10.03 10.14
CA ALA A 67 -1.33 9.83 8.86
C ALA A 67 0.18 9.71 9.07
N ARG A 68 0.79 8.62 8.59
CA ARG A 68 2.23 8.38 8.72
C ARG A 68 2.86 8.18 7.35
N LEU A 69 4.09 8.68 7.22
CA LEU A 69 4.97 8.37 6.11
C LEU A 69 5.63 7.01 6.38
N PHE A 70 5.49 6.06 5.47
CA PHE A 70 6.25 4.80 5.50
C PHE A 70 7.24 4.80 4.34
N ILE A 71 8.48 4.44 4.61
CA ILE A 71 9.55 4.33 3.60
C ILE A 71 10.24 2.99 3.78
N HIS A 72 10.15 2.14 2.77
CA HIS A 72 11.03 0.98 2.66
C HIS A 72 12.28 1.36 1.89
N PHE A 73 13.43 0.93 2.37
CA PHE A 73 14.72 1.22 1.75
C PHE A 73 15.65 0.02 1.84
N GLN A 74 16.28 -0.34 0.74
CA GLN A 74 17.32 -1.35 0.66
C GLN A 74 18.68 -0.68 0.66
N ASP A 75 19.49 -1.00 1.67
CA ASP A 75 20.88 -0.59 1.74
C ASP A 75 21.67 -1.29 0.63
N GLN A 76 22.21 -0.50 -0.30
CA GLN A 76 22.94 -0.99 -1.46
C GLN A 76 24.25 -1.69 -1.09
N ALA A 77 24.82 -1.40 0.08
CA ALA A 77 26.08 -2.00 0.51
C ALA A 77 25.92 -3.46 0.96
N ASN A 78 24.75 -3.83 1.49
CA ASN A 78 24.54 -5.14 2.13
C ASN A 78 23.21 -5.82 1.75
N GLY A 79 22.35 -5.17 0.96
CA GLY A 79 21.07 -5.71 0.50
C GLY A 79 19.99 -5.81 1.59
N ASN A 80 20.24 -5.30 2.80
CA ASN A 80 19.28 -5.33 3.90
C ASN A 80 18.17 -4.30 3.67
N TRP A 81 16.95 -4.69 4.04
CA TRP A 81 15.77 -3.82 3.96
C TRP A 81 15.49 -3.17 5.30
N TRP A 82 15.17 -1.89 5.26
CA TRP A 82 14.80 -1.07 6.39
C TRP A 82 13.41 -0.51 6.15
N LEU A 83 12.67 -0.31 7.24
CA LEU A 83 11.44 0.45 7.25
C LEU A 83 11.64 1.66 8.16
N PHE A 84 11.43 2.82 7.58
CA PHE A 84 11.40 4.10 8.26
C PHE A 84 9.98 4.64 8.33
N MET A 85 9.72 5.41 9.38
CA MET A 85 8.48 6.12 9.61
C MET A 85 8.76 7.61 9.81
N GLU A 86 7.83 8.45 9.38
CA GLU A 86 7.89 9.92 9.49
C GLU A 86 9.06 10.57 8.71
N GLU A 87 9.01 11.89 8.58
CA GLU A 87 10.03 12.68 7.84
C GLU A 87 11.41 12.65 8.51
N ASN A 88 11.46 12.42 9.83
CA ASN A 88 12.71 12.28 10.58
C ASN A 88 13.31 10.86 10.50
N HIS A 89 12.78 9.99 9.65
CA HIS A 89 13.29 8.64 9.37
C HIS A 89 13.49 7.80 10.64
N ILE A 90 12.44 7.71 11.47
CA ILE A 90 12.47 6.82 12.63
C ILE A 90 12.50 5.38 12.10
N GLN A 91 13.58 4.66 12.39
CA GLN A 91 13.69 3.26 12.04
C GLN A 91 12.72 2.42 12.88
N ILE A 92 11.82 1.71 12.23
CA ILE A 92 10.79 0.88 12.88
C ILE A 92 10.80 -0.58 12.41
N GLY A 93 11.60 -0.91 11.39
CA GLY A 93 11.75 -2.28 10.92
C GLY A 93 13.09 -2.54 10.22
N PHE A 94 13.51 -3.80 10.29
CA PHE A 94 14.74 -4.30 9.68
C PHE A 94 14.56 -5.75 9.24
N TRP A 95 14.95 -6.03 8.00
CA TRP A 95 14.92 -7.37 7.41
C TRP A 95 16.25 -7.65 6.71
N PRO A 96 17.07 -8.56 7.26
CA PRO A 96 18.36 -8.85 6.66
C PRO A 96 18.20 -9.60 5.33
N GLN A 97 19.03 -9.28 4.34
CA GLN A 97 18.97 -9.83 2.97
C GLN A 97 18.81 -11.36 2.94
N ARG A 98 19.51 -12.05 3.85
CA ARG A 98 19.59 -13.52 3.93
C ARG A 98 18.26 -14.26 4.15
N ILE A 99 17.20 -13.57 4.57
CA ILE A 99 15.87 -14.20 4.73
C ILE A 99 15.07 -14.20 3.43
N PHE A 100 15.54 -13.47 2.43
CA PHE A 100 14.91 -13.34 1.13
C PHE A 100 15.53 -14.32 0.12
N THR A 101 14.71 -14.73 -0.84
CA THR A 101 15.13 -15.55 -1.99
C THR A 101 15.21 -14.75 -3.28
N LYS A 102 14.39 -13.69 -3.39
CA LYS A 102 14.21 -12.82 -4.55
C LYS A 102 14.46 -11.35 -4.22
N LEU A 103 14.04 -10.89 -3.05
CA LEU A 103 14.34 -9.55 -2.53
C LEU A 103 15.77 -9.43 -1.97
N THR A 104 16.64 -10.38 -2.29
CA THR A 104 18.10 -10.26 -2.10
C THR A 104 18.72 -9.15 -2.96
N SER A 105 17.97 -8.58 -3.90
CA SER A 105 18.36 -7.46 -4.75
C SER A 105 17.17 -6.49 -4.84
N PHE A 106 17.09 -5.68 -5.89
CA PHE A 106 16.00 -4.76 -6.12
C PHE A 106 14.65 -5.44 -6.29
N ALA A 107 13.59 -4.79 -5.84
CA ALA A 107 12.21 -5.14 -6.15
C ALA A 107 11.83 -4.78 -7.59
N THR A 108 10.79 -5.43 -8.13
CA THR A 108 10.29 -5.19 -9.51
C THR A 108 8.90 -4.56 -9.51
N ASN A 109 8.19 -4.59 -8.38
CA ASN A 109 6.85 -4.04 -8.26
C ASN A 109 6.63 -3.38 -6.89
N VAL A 110 5.89 -2.28 -6.92
CA VAL A 110 5.41 -1.56 -5.74
C VAL A 110 3.91 -1.32 -5.87
N GLU A 111 3.16 -1.50 -4.78
CA GLU A 111 1.73 -1.22 -4.68
C GLU A 111 1.43 -0.23 -3.55
N TRP A 112 0.47 0.65 -3.81
CA TRP A 112 -0.11 1.61 -2.86
C TRP A 112 -1.63 1.50 -2.89
N GLY A 113 -2.31 1.65 -1.75
CA GLY A 113 -3.76 1.75 -1.69
C GLY A 113 -4.37 1.01 -0.51
N GLY A 114 -5.58 0.47 -0.69
CA GLY A 114 -6.32 -0.21 0.37
C GLY A 114 -6.27 -1.73 0.28
N VAL A 115 -6.30 -2.37 1.45
CA VAL A 115 -6.46 -3.81 1.59
C VAL A 115 -7.47 -4.11 2.71
N VAL A 116 -8.30 -5.12 2.47
CA VAL A 116 -9.17 -5.69 3.49
C VAL A 116 -9.09 -7.20 3.47
N TYR A 117 -9.57 -7.82 4.54
CA TYR A 117 -9.76 -9.25 4.63
C TYR A 117 -11.03 -9.58 5.39
N SER A 118 -11.63 -10.68 4.97
CA SER A 118 -12.55 -11.41 5.82
C SER A 118 -12.34 -12.92 5.68
N PRO A 119 -12.67 -13.70 6.72
CA PRO A 119 -12.71 -15.15 6.62
C PRO A 119 -13.69 -15.63 5.53
N PRO A 120 -13.53 -16.86 5.01
CA PRO A 120 -14.50 -17.45 4.09
C PRO A 120 -15.92 -17.44 4.67
N GLY A 121 -16.91 -17.06 3.87
CA GLY A 121 -18.31 -16.97 4.29
C GLY A 121 -18.67 -15.73 5.14
N VAL A 122 -17.69 -14.92 5.53
CA VAL A 122 -17.93 -13.67 6.27
C VAL A 122 -18.08 -12.50 5.28
N PRO A 123 -19.08 -11.59 5.49
CA PRO A 123 -19.23 -10.37 4.71
C PRO A 123 -17.92 -9.59 4.61
N LYS A 124 -17.72 -8.86 3.52
CA LYS A 124 -16.52 -8.06 3.29
C LYS A 124 -16.61 -6.77 4.09
N PRO A 125 -15.57 -6.41 4.86
CA PRO A 125 -15.60 -5.20 5.67
C PRO A 125 -15.48 -3.96 4.79
N PRO A 126 -15.82 -2.78 5.33
CA PRO A 126 -15.51 -1.52 4.69
C PRO A 126 -14.01 -1.28 4.54
N MET A 127 -13.64 -0.60 3.45
CA MET A 127 -12.27 -0.16 3.15
C MET A 127 -12.15 1.36 3.28
N GLY A 128 -11.06 1.83 3.89
CA GLY A 128 -10.76 3.25 3.97
C GLY A 128 -11.87 4.00 4.71
N SER A 129 -12.45 5.02 4.07
CA SER A 129 -13.51 5.86 4.63
C SER A 129 -14.89 5.20 4.70
N ASN A 130 -15.04 3.90 4.37
CA ASN A 130 -16.33 3.19 4.21
C ASN A 130 -17.16 3.64 2.99
N PHE A 131 -16.73 4.67 2.26
CA PHE A 131 -17.41 5.14 1.06
C PHE A 131 -16.55 4.90 -0.18
N PHE A 132 -17.20 4.82 -1.33
CA PHE A 132 -16.47 4.91 -2.59
C PHE A 132 -15.81 6.30 -2.68
N PRO A 133 -14.55 6.36 -3.13
CA PRO A 133 -13.85 7.63 -3.25
C PRO A 133 -14.59 8.55 -4.23
N VAL A 134 -14.63 9.85 -3.91
CA VAL A 134 -15.31 10.89 -4.70
C VAL A 134 -14.36 11.93 -5.28
N LEU A 135 -13.05 11.66 -5.25
CA LEU A 135 -11.98 12.57 -5.67
C LEU A 135 -11.80 13.77 -4.72
N ASP A 136 -11.99 13.54 -3.43
CA ASP A 136 -11.75 14.55 -2.40
C ASP A 136 -10.93 13.99 -1.24
N SER A 137 -9.68 14.42 -1.13
CA SER A 137 -8.73 13.99 -0.08
C SER A 137 -9.20 14.26 1.34
N ASP A 138 -10.19 15.14 1.52
CA ASP A 138 -10.69 15.52 2.84
C ASP A 138 -11.73 14.49 3.36
N TYR A 139 -12.27 13.66 2.46
CA TYR A 139 -13.24 12.59 2.76
C TYR A 139 -12.74 11.19 2.37
N ASP A 140 -11.88 11.09 1.36
CA ASP A 140 -11.40 9.82 0.82
C ASP A 140 -10.20 9.29 1.60
N ALA A 141 -10.10 7.96 1.73
CA ALA A 141 -8.84 7.36 2.15
C ALA A 141 -7.82 7.46 1.01
N TYR A 142 -6.55 7.70 1.35
CA TYR A 142 -5.52 7.97 0.37
C TYR A 142 -4.14 7.48 0.76
N CYS A 143 -3.34 7.23 -0.27
CA CYS A 143 -1.89 7.34 -0.23
C CYS A 143 -1.51 8.60 -1.02
N ARG A 144 -0.62 9.43 -0.49
CA ARG A 144 -0.07 10.60 -1.18
C ARG A 144 1.43 10.66 -1.06
N ALA A 145 2.06 11.57 -1.80
CA ALA A 145 3.52 11.68 -1.84
C ALA A 145 4.18 10.32 -2.14
N ILE A 146 3.57 9.56 -3.05
CA ILE A 146 4.09 8.23 -3.41
C ILE A 146 5.42 8.38 -4.12
N THR A 147 6.37 7.53 -3.76
CA THR A 147 7.73 7.56 -4.28
C THR A 147 8.27 6.16 -4.49
N VAL A 148 9.18 6.03 -5.46
CA VAL A 148 10.03 4.85 -5.65
C VAL A 148 11.49 5.30 -5.68
N THR A 149 12.38 4.49 -5.11
CA THR A 149 13.82 4.71 -5.17
C THR A 149 14.42 3.70 -6.15
N ASN A 150 15.19 4.16 -7.13
CA ASN A 150 15.79 3.29 -8.15
C ASN A 150 17.11 2.65 -7.69
N ASP A 151 17.78 1.89 -8.56
CA ASP A 151 19.07 1.25 -8.29
C ASP A 151 20.25 2.21 -8.11
N LYS A 152 20.06 3.50 -8.41
CA LYS A 152 21.05 4.57 -8.19
C LYS A 152 20.80 5.33 -6.89
N GLY A 153 19.77 4.98 -6.12
CA GLY A 153 19.37 5.70 -4.92
C GLY A 153 18.57 6.98 -5.21
N GLU A 154 18.16 7.21 -6.46
CA GLU A 154 17.36 8.37 -6.84
C GLU A 154 15.90 8.10 -6.50
N THR A 155 15.29 8.99 -5.70
CA THR A 155 13.87 8.91 -5.34
C THR A 155 13.03 9.73 -6.29
N MET A 156 12.04 9.12 -6.91
CA MET A 156 11.20 9.73 -7.94
C MET A 156 9.73 9.42 -7.73
N ASN A 157 8.87 10.28 -8.29
CA ASN A 157 7.45 10.02 -8.40
C ASN A 157 7.22 8.98 -9.53
N PRO A 158 6.57 7.84 -9.27
CA PRO A 158 6.25 6.89 -10.32
C PRO A 158 5.17 7.46 -11.25
N THR A 159 5.50 7.66 -12.52
CA THR A 159 4.56 8.17 -13.55
C THR A 159 3.89 7.07 -14.38
N GLU A 160 4.44 5.85 -14.33
CA GLU A 160 3.92 4.69 -15.05
C GLU A 160 3.25 3.70 -14.10
N THR A 161 2.07 4.07 -13.65
CA THR A 161 1.22 3.29 -12.73
C THR A 161 -0.01 2.74 -13.44
N THR A 162 -0.59 1.71 -12.82
CA THR A 162 -1.87 1.11 -13.22
C THR A 162 -2.69 0.82 -11.98
N THR A 163 -4.02 0.93 -12.09
CA THR A 163 -4.93 0.56 -11.01
C THR A 163 -5.30 -0.92 -11.08
N PHE A 164 -5.62 -1.49 -9.92
CA PHE A 164 -6.16 -2.83 -9.80
C PHE A 164 -7.14 -2.91 -8.63
N VAL A 165 -8.33 -3.44 -8.91
CA VAL A 165 -9.37 -3.72 -7.92
C VAL A 165 -9.86 -5.14 -8.15
N ASN A 166 -9.87 -5.97 -7.10
CA ASN A 166 -10.31 -7.35 -7.25
C ASN A 166 -11.81 -7.58 -6.99
N ASN A 167 -12.51 -6.59 -6.45
CA ASN A 167 -13.96 -6.59 -6.35
C ASN A 167 -14.52 -5.17 -6.57
N PRO A 168 -14.73 -4.77 -7.84
CA PRO A 168 -15.09 -3.38 -8.18
C PRO A 168 -16.51 -2.99 -7.73
N ASP A 169 -17.38 -3.96 -7.47
CA ASP A 169 -18.73 -3.68 -6.95
C ASP A 169 -18.72 -3.26 -5.47
N MET A 170 -17.61 -3.52 -4.76
CA MET A 170 -17.49 -3.26 -3.32
C MET A 170 -16.44 -2.21 -2.97
N TYR A 171 -15.41 -2.06 -3.81
CA TYR A 171 -14.29 -1.16 -3.58
C TYR A 171 -13.89 -0.46 -4.87
N PHE A 172 -13.26 0.71 -4.73
CA PHE A 172 -12.78 1.46 -5.88
C PHE A 172 -11.48 2.18 -5.56
N VAL A 173 -10.73 2.52 -6.60
CA VAL A 173 -9.48 3.27 -6.50
C VAL A 173 -9.36 4.26 -7.66
N PHE A 174 -8.93 5.48 -7.34
CA PHE A 174 -8.46 6.46 -8.31
C PHE A 174 -6.96 6.66 -8.17
N ASP A 175 -6.28 6.75 -9.30
CA ASP A 175 -4.87 7.08 -9.40
C ASP A 175 -4.74 8.43 -10.09
N VAL A 176 -4.46 9.47 -9.30
CA VAL A 176 -4.56 10.87 -9.72
C VAL A 176 -3.23 11.57 -9.58
N HIS A 177 -2.68 11.96 -10.73
CA HIS A 177 -1.43 12.69 -10.81
C HIS A 177 -1.68 14.19 -10.68
N ASN A 178 -0.79 14.91 -9.99
CA ASN A 178 -0.82 16.36 -9.80
C ASN A 178 -2.06 16.92 -9.05
N PHE A 179 -2.77 16.11 -8.27
CA PHE A 179 -3.85 16.56 -7.40
C PHE A 179 -3.28 17.26 -6.17
N LYS A 180 -3.67 18.53 -5.91
CA LYS A 180 -3.09 19.38 -4.85
C LYS A 180 -1.54 19.37 -4.85
N HIS A 181 -0.92 19.40 -6.04
CA HIS A 181 0.55 19.29 -6.25
C HIS A 181 1.21 17.98 -5.81
N HIS A 182 0.42 16.91 -5.61
CA HIS A 182 0.94 15.58 -5.29
C HIS A 182 0.35 14.51 -6.21
N HIS A 183 0.95 13.31 -6.16
CA HIS A 183 0.37 12.11 -6.72
C HIS A 183 -0.41 11.39 -5.61
N PHE A 184 -1.71 11.21 -5.84
CA PHE A 184 -2.67 10.60 -4.92
C PHE A 184 -3.18 9.27 -5.46
N VAL A 185 -3.25 8.28 -4.58
CA VAL A 185 -4.01 7.05 -4.76
C VAL A 185 -5.16 7.09 -3.77
N LEU A 186 -6.37 7.39 -4.25
CA LEU A 186 -7.57 7.50 -3.44
C LEU A 186 -8.32 6.16 -3.49
N TYR A 187 -8.71 5.60 -2.36
CA TYR A 187 -9.33 4.28 -2.30
C TYR A 187 -10.42 4.21 -1.24
N GLY A 188 -11.35 3.27 -1.40
CA GLY A 188 -12.39 3.05 -0.41
C GLY A 188 -13.50 2.16 -0.92
N GLY A 189 -14.48 1.90 -0.05
CA GLY A 189 -15.72 1.26 -0.41
C GLY A 189 -16.41 0.62 0.79
N PRO A 190 -17.73 0.41 0.72
CA PRO A 190 -18.53 -0.06 1.85
C PRO A 190 -18.36 -1.54 2.16
N GLY A 191 -17.75 -2.32 1.26
CA GLY A 191 -17.82 -3.78 1.35
C GLY A 191 -19.27 -4.26 1.24
N ASP A 192 -19.64 -5.23 2.08
CA ASP A 192 -21.03 -5.73 2.17
C ASP A 192 -21.89 -4.94 3.18
N GLN A 193 -21.40 -3.83 3.73
CA GLN A 193 -22.21 -3.00 4.62
C GLN A 193 -23.17 -2.13 3.80
N ILE A 194 -24.47 -2.18 4.15
CA ILE A 194 -25.49 -1.32 3.55
C ILE A 194 -25.22 0.11 4.05
N GLN A 195 -25.09 1.06 3.11
CA GLN A 195 -25.13 2.48 3.43
C GLN A 195 -26.56 2.82 3.88
N VAL A 196 -26.73 3.15 5.17
CA VAL A 196 -28.00 3.61 5.74
C VAL A 196 -28.02 5.12 5.76
#